data_AF-A0A1D7YE94-F1
#
_entry.id   AF-A0A1D7YE94-F1
#
_cell.length_a   1.000
_cell.length_b   1.000
_cell.length_c   1.000
_cell.angle_alpha   90.00
_cell.angle_beta   90.00
_cell.angle_gamma   90.00
#
_symmetry.space_group_name_H-M   'P 1'
#
loop_
_entity.id
_entity.type
_entity.pdbx_description
1 polymer ?
#
loop_
_entity_poly.entity_id
_entity_poly.type
_entity_poly.pdbx_seq_one_letter_code
_entity_poly.pdbx_strand_id
1 'polypeptide(L)'
;MLRFMPVGDSMTIGSAGEHTWRYRLWQHLRDSYDGPFTFVGPREELYDKSTEAPTSYAYADPAFPRRHLAGWGEGWLHMAPLIGEAVRAHRPDVLLISLGLIDLGFYTNAEQTAENVRAFVAGARETNPRLRMVLLPVIPNIRAEADASFADQVDLFNVLLAKTVADLDEPRSPILLASWPESYDIHADTYDGTHPNADGEHRIAQAFAGAMWEAWGIGQAYAAGTS
;
A
#
# COMPACT_ATOMS: atom_id res chain seq x y z
N MET A 1 -17.78 11.08 5.86
CA MET A 1 -16.51 11.32 5.15
C MET A 1 -15.67 10.09 5.29
N LEU A 2 -15.28 9.50 4.18
CA LEU A 2 -14.49 8.28 4.11
C LEU A 2 -13.01 8.57 4.35
N ARG A 3 -12.34 7.80 5.21
CA ARG A 3 -10.92 7.98 5.55
C ARG A 3 -10.09 6.81 5.08
N PHE A 4 -9.14 7.08 4.21
CA PHE A 4 -8.16 6.09 3.75
C PHE A 4 -6.85 6.29 4.49
N MET A 5 -6.22 5.22 4.97
CA MET A 5 -4.85 5.27 5.45
C MET A 5 -3.99 4.40 4.53
N PRO A 6 -3.17 5.02 3.66
CA PRO A 6 -2.11 4.32 2.95
C PRO A 6 -1.08 3.79 3.96
N VAL A 7 -0.76 2.51 3.86
CA VAL A 7 0.23 1.82 4.68
C VAL A 7 1.25 1.16 3.77
N GLY A 8 2.54 1.38 3.99
CA GLY A 8 3.53 0.75 3.13
C GLY A 8 4.99 1.08 3.40
N ASP A 9 5.82 0.77 2.41
CA ASP A 9 7.26 0.95 2.45
C ASP A 9 7.71 2.15 1.59
N SER A 10 8.92 2.08 1.01
CA SER A 10 9.48 3.10 0.11
C SER A 10 8.57 3.41 -1.09
N MET A 11 7.85 2.43 -1.63
CA MET A 11 6.94 2.61 -2.76
C MET A 11 5.68 3.41 -2.37
N THR A 12 5.31 3.39 -1.08
CA THR A 12 4.19 4.17 -0.56
C THR A 12 4.60 5.55 -0.10
N ILE A 13 5.70 5.69 0.66
CA ILE A 13 6.18 7.02 1.06
C ILE A 13 6.59 7.85 -0.17
N GLY A 14 7.32 7.27 -1.13
CA GLY A 14 7.89 8.02 -2.25
C GLY A 14 8.99 9.00 -1.86
N SER A 15 9.48 9.75 -2.84
CA SER A 15 10.59 10.70 -2.70
C SER A 15 10.15 12.15 -2.93
N ALA A 16 10.93 13.09 -2.39
CA ALA A 16 10.73 14.53 -2.62
C ALA A 16 10.57 14.84 -4.12
N GLY A 17 9.51 15.59 -4.46
CA GLY A 17 9.14 15.99 -5.82
C GLY A 17 8.26 14.99 -6.57
N GLU A 18 7.99 13.81 -6.03
CA GLU A 18 7.14 12.80 -6.67
C GLU A 18 5.65 13.04 -6.38
N HIS A 19 4.78 12.46 -7.22
CA HIS A 19 3.34 12.42 -6.98
C HIS A 19 3.00 11.23 -6.07
N THR A 20 3.63 10.08 -6.26
CA THR A 20 3.31 8.78 -5.65
C THR A 20 1.98 8.20 -6.14
N TRP A 21 1.81 6.88 -6.03
CA TRP A 21 0.53 6.23 -6.33
C TRP A 21 -0.62 6.74 -5.45
N ARG A 22 -0.30 7.25 -4.26
CA ARG A 22 -1.28 7.82 -3.31
C ARG A 22 -1.96 9.03 -3.94
N TYR A 23 -1.20 9.89 -4.61
CA TYR A 23 -1.75 11.02 -5.36
C TYR A 23 -2.61 10.55 -6.53
N ARG A 24 -2.14 9.58 -7.32
CA ARG A 24 -2.90 9.05 -8.47
C ARG A 24 -4.23 8.44 -8.04
N LEU A 25 -4.26 7.75 -6.91
CA LEU A 25 -5.50 7.22 -6.33
C LEU A 25 -6.40 8.35 -5.80
N TRP A 26 -5.83 9.37 -5.14
CA TRP A 26 -6.60 10.53 -4.67
C TRP A 26 -7.24 11.31 -5.83
N GLN A 27 -6.51 11.54 -6.92
CA GLN A 27 -7.06 12.16 -8.13
C GLN A 27 -8.24 11.35 -8.66
N HIS A 28 -8.07 10.04 -8.83
CA HIS A 28 -9.14 9.15 -9.28
C HIS A 28 -10.37 9.20 -8.36
N LEU A 29 -10.18 9.12 -7.05
CA LEU A 29 -11.29 9.15 -6.08
C LEU A 29 -11.99 10.52 -6.04
N ARG A 30 -11.26 11.62 -6.24
CA ARG A 30 -11.85 12.96 -6.35
C ARG A 30 -12.82 13.04 -7.51
N ASP A 31 -12.49 12.38 -8.61
CA ASP A 31 -13.26 12.46 -9.84
C ASP A 31 -14.35 11.37 -9.93
N SER A 32 -14.24 10.29 -9.14
CA SER A 32 -15.12 9.11 -9.24
C SER A 32 -15.96 8.76 -8.01
N TYR A 33 -15.67 9.32 -6.82
CA TYR A 33 -16.42 9.02 -5.60
C TYR A 33 -17.34 10.19 -5.22
N ASP A 34 -18.65 9.95 -5.18
CA ASP A 34 -19.69 10.97 -4.93
C ASP A 34 -19.74 11.51 -3.48
N GLY A 35 -18.83 11.07 -2.61
CA GLY A 35 -18.83 11.42 -1.18
C GLY A 35 -17.56 12.14 -0.72
N PRO A 36 -17.60 12.83 0.42
CA PRO A 36 -16.39 13.42 0.99
C PRO A 36 -15.42 12.32 1.43
N PHE A 37 -14.14 12.48 1.10
CA PHE A 37 -13.08 11.59 1.56
C PHE A 37 -11.78 12.35 1.85
N THR A 38 -10.86 11.70 2.57
CA THR A 38 -9.50 12.22 2.81
C THR A 38 -8.54 11.07 3.09
N PHE A 39 -7.24 11.34 2.95
CA PHE A 39 -6.20 10.45 3.44
C PHE A 39 -5.80 10.85 4.86
N VAL A 40 -5.52 9.87 5.71
CA VAL A 40 -5.17 10.02 7.13
C VAL A 40 -3.97 9.14 7.46
N GLY A 41 -3.31 9.45 8.58
CA GLY A 41 -2.13 8.73 9.03
C GLY A 41 -1.22 9.63 9.88
N PRO A 42 -0.29 9.01 10.63
CA PRO A 42 0.59 9.71 11.55
C PRO A 42 1.71 10.48 10.86
N ARG A 43 2.06 10.15 9.62
CA ARG A 43 3.19 10.73 8.88
C ARG A 43 2.71 11.56 7.70
N GLU A 44 3.53 12.51 7.28
CA GLU A 44 3.26 13.40 6.14
C GLU A 44 4.46 13.55 5.20
N GLU A 45 5.64 13.14 5.62
CA GLU A 45 6.92 13.38 4.97
C GLU A 45 7.16 12.46 3.77
N LEU A 46 7.86 12.97 2.77
CA LEU A 46 8.51 12.21 1.70
C LEU A 46 9.95 11.88 2.10
N TYR A 47 10.49 10.82 1.52
CA TYR A 47 11.92 10.55 1.63
C TYR A 47 12.73 11.60 0.87
N ASP A 48 13.67 12.23 1.56
CA ASP A 48 14.62 13.15 0.96
C ASP A 48 15.94 12.41 0.69
N LYS A 49 16.24 12.18 -0.60
CA LYS A 49 17.47 11.52 -1.04
C LYS A 49 18.74 12.32 -0.69
N SER A 50 18.64 13.63 -0.45
CA SER A 50 19.78 14.47 -0.07
C SER A 50 20.15 14.34 1.40
N THR A 51 19.17 14.06 2.27
CA THR A 51 19.40 13.87 3.71
C THR A 51 19.28 12.42 4.15
N GLU A 52 18.96 11.52 3.23
CA GLU A 52 18.72 10.08 3.47
C GLU A 52 17.71 9.82 4.60
N ALA A 53 16.64 10.62 4.65
CA ALA A 53 15.67 10.58 5.73
C ALA A 53 14.29 11.11 5.29
N PRO A 54 13.19 10.71 5.96
CA PRO A 54 11.85 11.23 5.68
C PRO A 54 11.67 12.62 6.28
N THR A 55 12.24 13.64 5.63
CA THR A 55 12.30 15.03 6.13
C THR A 55 11.62 16.02 5.19
N SER A 56 11.27 15.60 3.97
CA SER A 56 10.76 16.51 2.95
C SER A 56 9.24 16.59 2.97
N TYR A 57 8.71 17.77 2.68
CA TYR A 57 7.29 18.01 2.46
C TYR A 57 7.00 18.44 1.02
N ALA A 58 7.98 18.31 0.13
CA ALA A 58 7.92 18.79 -1.26
C ALA A 58 7.18 17.79 -2.16
N TYR A 59 5.88 17.62 -1.95
CA TYR A 59 5.03 16.88 -2.89
C TYR A 59 4.90 17.65 -4.21
N ALA A 60 4.80 16.93 -5.32
CA ALA A 60 4.60 17.54 -6.64
C ALA A 60 3.35 18.43 -6.70
N ASP A 61 2.29 18.02 -6.01
CA ASP A 61 1.06 18.81 -5.81
C ASP A 61 0.89 19.15 -4.32
N PRO A 62 1.07 20.42 -3.91
CA PRO A 62 0.94 20.84 -2.51
C PRO A 62 -0.48 20.71 -1.94
N ALA A 63 -1.51 20.58 -2.77
CA ALA A 63 -2.91 20.46 -2.32
C ALA A 63 -3.29 19.02 -1.93
N PHE A 64 -2.43 18.04 -2.25
CA PHE A 64 -2.67 16.64 -1.96
C PHE A 64 -2.76 16.37 -0.44
N PRO A 65 -3.80 15.64 0.06
CA PRO A 65 -3.86 15.18 1.44
C PRO A 65 -2.78 14.12 1.70
N ARG A 66 -1.60 14.58 2.10
CA ARG A 66 -0.36 13.82 2.13
C ARG A 66 -0.19 12.80 3.25
N ARG A 67 -1.19 12.56 4.10
CA ARG A 67 -1.02 11.70 5.30
C ARG A 67 -0.94 10.21 4.96
N HIS A 68 -0.09 9.47 5.68
CA HIS A 68 0.10 8.02 5.52
C HIS A 68 0.71 7.38 6.78
N LEU A 69 0.82 6.05 6.77
CA LEU A 69 1.64 5.24 7.67
C LEU A 69 2.64 4.44 6.81
N ALA A 70 3.69 5.09 6.34
CA ALA A 70 4.69 4.44 5.50
C ALA A 70 6.09 4.98 5.75
N GLY A 71 7.10 4.18 5.49
CA GLY A 71 8.49 4.62 5.63
C GLY A 71 9.45 3.75 4.83
N TRP A 72 10.57 4.38 4.49
CA TRP A 72 11.60 3.76 3.66
C TRP A 72 12.31 2.65 4.44
N GLY A 73 12.42 1.46 3.83
CA GLY A 73 13.05 0.30 4.49
C GLY A 73 12.25 -0.27 5.66
N GLU A 74 10.96 0.05 5.78
CA GLU A 74 10.07 -0.57 6.76
C GLU A 74 9.19 -1.65 6.09
N GLY A 75 8.67 -2.56 6.92
CA GLY A 75 7.92 -3.75 6.49
C GLY A 75 6.77 -4.08 7.44
N TRP A 76 6.13 -5.22 7.24
CA TRP A 76 5.13 -5.79 8.16
C TRP A 76 5.64 -5.87 9.60
N LEU A 77 6.88 -6.32 9.79
CA LEU A 77 7.52 -6.38 11.11
C LEU A 77 7.49 -5.03 11.84
N HIS A 78 7.66 -3.94 11.10
CA HIS A 78 7.68 -2.57 11.62
C HIS A 78 6.28 -1.98 11.78
N MET A 79 5.36 -2.30 10.88
CA MET A 79 4.01 -1.73 10.85
C MET A 79 3.05 -2.40 11.84
N ALA A 80 3.20 -3.72 12.07
CA ALA A 80 2.36 -4.48 12.99
C ALA A 80 2.27 -3.88 14.42
N PRO A 81 3.37 -3.47 15.09
CA PRO A 81 3.27 -2.86 16.41
C PRO A 81 2.68 -1.43 16.42
N LEU A 82 2.63 -0.75 15.26
CA LEU A 82 2.19 0.65 15.19
C LEU A 82 0.70 0.82 14.86
N ILE A 83 0.09 -0.19 14.22
CA ILE A 83 -1.22 -0.03 13.59
C ILE A 83 -2.35 0.27 14.57
N GLY A 84 -2.33 -0.32 15.77
CA GLY A 84 -3.39 -0.09 16.77
C GLY A 84 -3.51 1.37 17.16
N GLU A 85 -2.38 2.03 17.47
CA GLU A 85 -2.38 3.45 17.79
C GLU A 85 -2.67 4.33 16.56
N ALA A 86 -2.13 3.99 15.40
CA ALA A 86 -2.43 4.71 14.16
C ALA A 86 -3.94 4.69 13.84
N VAL A 87 -4.60 3.54 13.99
CA VAL A 87 -6.05 3.41 13.82
C VAL A 87 -6.80 4.23 14.86
N ARG A 88 -6.37 4.20 16.13
CA ARG A 88 -7.02 4.94 17.23
C ARG A 88 -6.97 6.45 16.99
N ALA A 89 -5.80 6.98 16.68
CA ALA A 89 -5.55 8.40 16.53
C ALA A 89 -6.17 8.96 15.23
N HIS A 90 -6.07 8.23 14.12
CA HIS A 90 -6.43 8.75 12.80
C HIS A 90 -7.79 8.28 12.29
N ARG A 91 -8.38 7.25 12.93
CA ARG A 91 -9.72 6.71 12.65
C ARG A 91 -9.96 6.44 11.16
N PRO A 92 -9.11 5.65 10.49
CA PRO A 92 -9.36 5.25 9.11
C PRO A 92 -10.60 4.36 9.02
N ASP A 93 -11.25 4.39 7.87
CA ASP A 93 -12.32 3.45 7.48
C ASP A 93 -11.78 2.35 6.57
N VAL A 94 -10.74 2.66 5.79
CA VAL A 94 -10.09 1.76 4.82
C VAL A 94 -8.57 1.84 4.98
N LEU A 95 -7.92 0.69 5.10
CA LEU A 95 -6.46 0.55 5.00
C LEU A 95 -6.08 0.13 3.58
N LEU A 96 -5.10 0.80 2.98
CA LEU A 96 -4.56 0.47 1.65
C LEU A 96 -3.09 0.06 1.84
N ILE A 97 -2.80 -1.24 1.76
CA ILE A 97 -1.55 -1.80 2.31
C ILE A 97 -0.70 -2.41 1.19
N SER A 98 0.54 -1.93 1.05
CA SER A 98 1.56 -2.50 0.16
C SER A 98 2.86 -2.67 0.95
N LEU A 99 3.15 -3.91 1.36
CA LEU A 99 4.25 -4.29 2.24
C LEU A 99 4.70 -5.73 1.94
N GLY A 100 5.91 -6.08 2.35
CA GLY A 100 6.45 -7.44 2.29
C GLY A 100 7.77 -7.55 1.54
N LEU A 101 8.00 -6.66 0.56
CA LEU A 101 9.26 -6.64 -0.20
C LEU A 101 10.47 -6.49 0.72
N ILE A 102 10.39 -5.50 1.62
CA ILE A 102 11.46 -5.21 2.56
C ILE A 102 11.60 -6.32 3.62
N ASP A 103 10.49 -6.87 4.11
CA ASP A 103 10.50 -7.98 5.09
C ASP A 103 11.30 -9.16 4.56
N LEU A 104 10.93 -9.66 3.38
CA LEU A 104 11.58 -10.79 2.73
C LEU A 104 13.03 -10.47 2.34
N GLY A 105 13.30 -9.20 2.06
CA GLY A 105 14.61 -8.76 1.61
C GLY A 105 15.64 -8.69 2.73
N PHE A 106 15.21 -8.42 3.97
CA PHE A 106 16.10 -7.95 5.03
C PHE A 106 15.78 -8.46 6.45
N TYR A 107 14.56 -8.90 6.74
CA TYR A 107 14.10 -9.04 8.13
C TYR A 107 13.51 -10.41 8.49
N THR A 108 12.68 -10.98 7.61
CA THR A 108 11.90 -12.19 7.90
C THR A 108 11.76 -13.07 6.68
N ASN A 109 11.51 -14.36 6.89
CA ASN A 109 11.09 -15.25 5.80
C ASN A 109 9.58 -15.14 5.50
N ALA A 110 9.09 -15.87 4.51
CA ALA A 110 7.69 -15.86 4.08
C ALA A 110 6.70 -16.16 5.22
N GLU A 111 6.97 -17.19 6.01
CA GLU A 111 6.10 -17.61 7.12
C GLU A 111 6.03 -16.57 8.23
N GLN A 112 7.18 -16.05 8.68
CA GLN A 112 7.26 -14.99 9.67
C GLN A 112 6.58 -13.69 9.18
N THR A 113 6.73 -13.37 7.89
CA THR A 113 6.05 -12.22 7.29
C THR A 113 4.54 -12.40 7.31
N ALA A 114 4.03 -13.60 7.03
CA ALA A 114 2.60 -13.91 7.14
C ALA A 114 2.09 -13.87 8.60
N GLU A 115 2.90 -14.25 9.59
CA GLU A 115 2.58 -14.05 11.01
C GLU A 115 2.45 -12.55 11.35
N ASN A 116 3.35 -11.71 10.82
CA ASN A 116 3.26 -10.26 11.01
C ASN A 116 2.01 -9.65 10.37
N VAL A 117 1.57 -10.17 9.20
CA VAL A 117 0.27 -9.78 8.60
C VAL A 117 -0.88 -10.08 9.58
N ARG A 118 -0.91 -11.27 10.18
CA ARG A 118 -1.94 -11.65 11.16
C ARG A 118 -1.92 -10.74 12.39
N ALA A 119 -0.72 -10.45 12.91
CA ALA A 119 -0.55 -9.54 14.04
C ALA A 119 -1.03 -8.12 13.73
N PHE A 120 -0.70 -7.60 12.54
CA PHE A 120 -1.16 -6.30 12.06
C PHE A 120 -2.69 -6.24 11.99
N VAL A 121 -3.33 -7.23 11.33
CA VAL A 121 -4.79 -7.26 11.18
C VAL A 121 -5.48 -7.36 12.55
N ALA A 122 -4.95 -8.19 13.45
CA ALA A 122 -5.46 -8.32 14.81
C ALA A 122 -5.40 -6.98 15.57
N GLY A 123 -4.24 -6.30 15.58
CA GLY A 123 -4.08 -5.02 16.27
C GLY A 123 -4.95 -3.90 15.68
N ALA A 124 -5.15 -3.90 14.36
CA ALA A 124 -6.06 -2.96 13.70
C ALA A 124 -7.52 -3.21 14.14
N ARG A 125 -7.97 -4.47 14.12
CA ARG A 125 -9.35 -4.85 14.47
C ARG A 125 -9.67 -4.73 15.95
N GLU A 126 -8.69 -4.95 16.82
CA GLU A 126 -8.83 -4.69 18.27
C GLU A 126 -9.24 -3.24 18.52
N THR A 127 -8.72 -2.31 17.72
CA THR A 127 -9.04 -0.88 17.84
C THR A 127 -10.29 -0.49 17.08
N ASN A 128 -10.49 -1.01 15.87
CA ASN A 128 -11.69 -0.78 15.07
C ASN A 128 -12.15 -2.07 14.36
N PRO A 129 -13.17 -2.76 14.90
CA PRO A 129 -13.66 -4.04 14.36
C PRO A 129 -14.47 -3.89 13.07
N ARG A 130 -14.54 -2.68 12.48
CA ARG A 130 -15.24 -2.40 11.22
C ARG A 130 -14.32 -1.94 10.09
N LEU A 131 -13.00 -2.05 10.28
CA LEU A 131 -12.04 -1.65 9.26
C LEU A 131 -12.20 -2.49 8.01
N ARG A 132 -12.11 -1.83 6.87
CA ARG A 132 -11.92 -2.48 5.58
C ARG A 132 -10.44 -2.42 5.22
N MET A 133 -9.94 -3.44 4.57
CA MET A 133 -8.52 -3.50 4.19
C MET A 133 -8.38 -4.00 2.77
N VAL A 134 -7.53 -3.34 1.98
CA VAL A 134 -7.07 -3.84 0.69
C VAL A 134 -5.58 -4.08 0.81
N LEU A 135 -5.15 -5.33 0.62
CA LEU A 135 -3.76 -5.72 0.65
C LEU A 135 -3.32 -6.00 -0.78
N LEU A 136 -2.17 -5.45 -1.13
CA LEU A 136 -1.54 -5.68 -2.42
C LEU A 136 -0.42 -6.71 -2.22
N PRO A 137 -0.39 -7.82 -3.00
CA PRO A 137 0.71 -8.78 -2.95
C PRO A 137 2.07 -8.10 -3.19
N VAL A 138 3.16 -8.74 -2.79
CA VAL A 138 4.50 -8.24 -3.12
C VAL A 138 4.62 -8.17 -4.65
N ILE A 139 4.96 -6.97 -5.13
CA ILE A 139 5.06 -6.65 -6.55
C ILE A 139 6.21 -7.44 -7.18
N PRO A 140 6.08 -7.87 -8.45
CA PRO A 140 7.25 -8.18 -9.28
C PRO A 140 8.33 -7.09 -9.14
N ASN A 141 9.57 -7.51 -8.96
CA ASN A 141 10.69 -6.61 -8.70
C ASN A 141 12.02 -7.24 -9.19
N ILE A 142 12.99 -6.39 -9.46
CA ILE A 142 14.28 -6.78 -10.05
C ILE A 142 15.09 -7.75 -9.19
N ARG A 143 14.92 -7.72 -7.86
CA ARG A 143 15.62 -8.65 -6.98
C ARG A 143 15.10 -10.07 -7.16
N ALA A 144 13.78 -10.25 -7.32
CA ALA A 144 13.19 -11.55 -7.61
C ALA A 144 13.62 -12.08 -9.00
N GLU A 145 13.84 -11.22 -9.99
CA GLU A 145 14.40 -11.66 -11.28
C GLU A 145 15.87 -12.11 -11.16
N ALA A 146 16.65 -11.46 -10.31
CA ALA A 146 18.08 -11.71 -10.17
C ALA A 146 18.44 -12.84 -9.18
N ASP A 147 17.59 -13.11 -8.19
CA ASP A 147 17.83 -14.05 -7.10
C ASP A 147 16.66 -15.01 -6.94
N ALA A 148 16.84 -16.24 -7.44
CA ALA A 148 15.84 -17.30 -7.39
C ALA A 148 15.43 -17.67 -5.95
N SER A 149 16.35 -17.60 -4.98
CA SER A 149 16.02 -17.93 -3.59
C SER A 149 15.12 -16.87 -2.95
N PHE A 150 15.32 -15.61 -3.33
CA PHE A 150 14.44 -14.51 -2.95
C PHE A 150 13.09 -14.60 -3.70
N ALA A 151 13.10 -14.96 -4.98
CA ALA A 151 11.88 -15.20 -5.75
C ALA A 151 11.00 -16.29 -5.10
N ASP A 152 11.59 -17.42 -4.70
CA ASP A 152 10.89 -18.50 -4.00
C ASP A 152 10.22 -18.00 -2.70
N GLN A 153 10.88 -17.10 -1.96
CA GLN A 153 10.32 -16.49 -0.75
C GLN A 153 9.17 -15.53 -1.06
N VAL A 154 9.28 -14.73 -2.13
CA VAL A 154 8.20 -13.85 -2.60
C VAL A 154 6.97 -14.65 -3.04
N ASP A 155 7.18 -15.70 -3.83
CA ASP A 155 6.11 -16.57 -4.32
C ASP A 155 5.40 -17.27 -3.15
N LEU A 156 6.17 -17.87 -2.24
CA LEU A 156 5.63 -18.50 -1.05
C LEU A 156 4.85 -17.51 -0.19
N PHE A 157 5.40 -16.30 0.03
CA PHE A 157 4.71 -15.27 0.81
C PHE A 157 3.40 -14.84 0.15
N ASN A 158 3.37 -14.61 -1.17
CA ASN A 158 2.16 -14.21 -1.87
C ASN A 158 1.06 -15.28 -1.77
N VAL A 159 1.42 -16.58 -1.80
CA VAL A 159 0.49 -17.68 -1.52
C VAL A 159 -0.02 -17.65 -0.07
N LEU A 160 0.87 -17.46 0.90
CA LEU A 160 0.51 -17.37 2.31
C LEU A 160 -0.34 -16.14 2.63
N LEU A 161 -0.09 -15.03 1.96
CA LEU A 161 -0.87 -13.79 2.06
C LEU A 161 -2.29 -14.02 1.56
N ALA A 162 -2.45 -14.65 0.39
CA ALA A 162 -3.77 -15.00 -0.14
C ALA A 162 -4.56 -15.91 0.81
N LYS A 163 -3.91 -16.95 1.35
CA LYS A 163 -4.50 -17.82 2.37
C LYS A 163 -4.89 -17.02 3.63
N THR A 164 -4.00 -16.15 4.10
CA THR A 164 -4.23 -15.35 5.31
C THR A 164 -5.39 -14.37 5.13
N VAL A 165 -5.50 -13.73 3.96
CA VAL A 165 -6.66 -12.88 3.63
C VAL A 165 -7.94 -13.72 3.66
N ALA A 166 -7.97 -14.89 3.02
CA ALA A 166 -9.15 -15.76 3.04
C ALA A 166 -9.51 -16.26 4.45
N ASP A 167 -8.52 -16.60 5.27
CA ASP A 167 -8.73 -17.06 6.66
C ASP A 167 -9.27 -15.95 7.57
N LEU A 168 -8.86 -14.69 7.34
CA LEU A 168 -9.19 -13.55 8.18
C LEU A 168 -10.38 -12.74 7.68
N ASP A 169 -10.79 -12.88 6.43
CA ASP A 169 -11.92 -12.15 5.86
C ASP A 169 -13.21 -12.47 6.62
N GLU A 170 -13.96 -11.42 6.96
CA GLU A 170 -15.25 -11.56 7.61
C GLU A 170 -16.15 -10.34 7.33
N PRO A 171 -17.48 -10.51 7.23
CA PRO A 171 -18.37 -9.46 6.72
C PRO A 171 -18.34 -8.11 7.46
N ARG A 172 -18.01 -8.09 8.76
CA ARG A 172 -17.99 -6.82 9.52
C ARG A 172 -16.70 -6.03 9.29
N SER A 173 -15.63 -6.68 8.86
CA SER A 173 -14.31 -6.08 8.63
C SER A 173 -13.66 -6.71 7.38
N PRO A 174 -14.23 -6.50 6.18
CA PRO A 174 -13.81 -7.26 5.01
C PRO A 174 -12.38 -6.91 4.56
N ILE A 175 -11.68 -7.93 4.07
CA ILE A 175 -10.31 -7.86 3.57
C ILE A 175 -10.29 -8.30 2.11
N LEU A 176 -9.72 -7.47 1.25
CA LEU A 176 -9.51 -7.77 -0.16
C LEU A 176 -8.02 -8.00 -0.41
N LEU A 177 -7.72 -9.00 -1.23
CA LEU A 177 -6.44 -9.10 -1.90
C LEU A 177 -6.58 -8.49 -3.30
N ALA A 178 -5.88 -7.38 -3.55
CA ALA A 178 -5.86 -6.77 -4.87
C ALA A 178 -5.01 -7.60 -5.85
N SER A 179 -5.31 -7.46 -7.14
CA SER A 179 -4.56 -8.11 -8.22
C SER A 179 -3.72 -7.08 -8.97
N TRP A 180 -2.55 -7.51 -9.43
CA TRP A 180 -1.74 -6.73 -10.34
C TRP A 180 -2.38 -6.66 -11.72
N PRO A 181 -2.32 -5.52 -12.42
CA PRO A 181 -2.62 -5.50 -13.85
C PRO A 181 -1.70 -6.49 -14.58
N GLU A 182 -2.25 -7.33 -15.46
CA GLU A 182 -1.45 -8.27 -16.28
C GLU A 182 -0.39 -7.56 -17.14
N SER A 183 -0.58 -6.26 -17.38
CA SER A 183 0.33 -5.40 -18.13
C SER A 183 1.45 -4.78 -17.30
N TYR A 184 1.56 -5.09 -16.00
CA TYR A 184 2.62 -4.56 -15.15
C TYR A 184 3.99 -5.11 -15.59
N ASP A 185 4.92 -4.23 -15.91
CA ASP A 185 6.28 -4.57 -16.35
C ASP A 185 7.29 -3.78 -15.53
N ILE A 186 8.15 -4.47 -14.78
CA ILE A 186 9.11 -3.79 -13.89
C ILE A 186 10.09 -2.91 -14.67
N HIS A 187 10.42 -3.23 -15.91
CA HIS A 187 11.38 -2.44 -16.69
C HIS A 187 10.74 -1.19 -17.30
N ALA A 188 9.40 -1.17 -17.45
CA ALA A 188 8.65 -0.05 -17.99
C ALA A 188 8.00 0.81 -16.91
N ASP A 189 7.51 0.20 -15.83
CA ASP A 189 6.70 0.84 -14.79
C ASP A 189 7.53 1.25 -13.55
N THR A 190 8.83 0.95 -13.50
CA THR A 190 9.73 1.36 -12.41
C THR A 190 10.94 2.14 -12.95
N TYR A 191 11.63 2.89 -12.09
CA TYR A 191 12.85 3.61 -12.49
C TYR A 191 14.16 2.89 -12.14
N ASP A 192 14.10 1.89 -11.26
CA ASP A 192 15.27 1.11 -10.80
C ASP A 192 14.99 -0.40 -10.71
N GLY A 193 13.86 -0.85 -11.23
CA GLY A 193 13.39 -2.24 -11.12
C GLY A 193 12.58 -2.52 -9.85
N THR A 194 12.39 -1.55 -8.96
CA THR A 194 11.62 -1.69 -7.71
C THR A 194 10.63 -0.55 -7.48
N HIS A 195 11.11 0.69 -7.55
CA HIS A 195 10.31 1.86 -7.21
C HIS A 195 9.50 2.36 -8.41
N PRO A 196 8.18 2.59 -8.27
CA PRO A 196 7.33 2.97 -9.37
C PRO A 196 7.78 4.30 -9.98
N ASN A 197 7.80 4.37 -11.31
CA ASN A 197 7.83 5.64 -12.03
C ASN A 197 6.39 6.17 -12.19
N ALA A 198 6.20 7.23 -12.98
CA ALA A 198 4.87 7.83 -13.17
C ALA A 198 3.81 6.82 -13.69
N ASP A 199 4.18 5.91 -14.58
CA ASP A 199 3.27 4.89 -15.10
C ASP A 199 3.00 3.80 -14.04
N GLY A 200 4.04 3.34 -13.34
CA GLY A 200 3.88 2.39 -12.23
C GLY A 200 3.03 2.93 -11.08
N GLU A 201 3.10 4.23 -10.78
CA GLU A 201 2.20 4.88 -9.82
C GLU A 201 0.73 4.69 -10.22
N HIS A 202 0.41 4.82 -11.51
CA HIS A 202 -0.93 4.56 -12.03
C HIS A 202 -1.30 3.07 -11.94
N ARG A 203 -0.36 2.15 -12.17
CA ARG A 203 -0.62 0.69 -12.03
C ARG A 203 -1.00 0.31 -10.60
N ILE A 204 -0.27 0.83 -9.61
CA ILE A 204 -0.57 0.60 -8.19
C ILE A 204 -1.90 1.23 -7.80
N ALA A 205 -2.16 2.46 -8.24
CA ALA A 205 -3.45 3.12 -7.99
C ALA A 205 -4.62 2.36 -8.64
N GLN A 206 -4.44 1.85 -9.85
CA GLN A 206 -5.40 1.02 -10.56
C GLN A 206 -5.73 -0.26 -9.78
N ALA A 207 -4.73 -0.95 -9.24
CA ALA A 207 -4.94 -2.18 -8.47
C ALA A 207 -5.81 -1.93 -7.22
N PHE A 208 -5.51 -0.89 -6.45
CA PHE A 208 -6.33 -0.52 -5.29
C PHE A 208 -7.73 -0.05 -5.67
N ALA A 209 -7.84 0.83 -6.67
CA ALA A 209 -9.13 1.36 -7.12
C ALA A 209 -10.03 0.26 -7.68
N GLY A 210 -9.49 -0.65 -8.49
CA GLY A 210 -10.21 -1.79 -9.07
C GLY A 210 -10.79 -2.69 -7.99
N ALA A 211 -9.97 -3.11 -7.02
CA ALA A 211 -10.42 -3.95 -5.91
C ALA A 211 -11.57 -3.30 -5.12
N MET A 212 -11.46 -2.01 -4.80
CA MET A 212 -12.50 -1.28 -4.07
C MET A 212 -13.77 -1.06 -4.88
N TRP A 213 -13.64 -0.77 -6.17
CA TRP A 213 -14.77 -0.58 -7.08
C TRP A 213 -15.55 -1.88 -7.23
N GLU A 214 -14.87 -2.98 -7.56
CA GLU A 214 -15.50 -4.27 -7.85
C GLU A 214 -16.20 -4.87 -6.63
N ALA A 215 -15.56 -4.79 -5.46
CA ALA A 215 -16.09 -5.42 -4.26
C ALA A 215 -17.02 -4.52 -3.44
N TRP A 216 -16.77 -3.21 -3.40
CA TRP A 216 -17.46 -2.28 -2.50
C TRP A 216 -18.19 -1.13 -3.21
N GLY A 217 -18.06 -1.00 -4.53
CA GLY A 217 -18.64 0.11 -5.29
C GLY A 217 -18.07 1.49 -4.91
N ILE A 218 -16.84 1.54 -4.39
CA ILE A 218 -16.18 2.81 -4.05
C ILE A 218 -15.42 3.33 -5.26
N GLY A 219 -15.78 4.52 -5.75
CA GLY A 219 -15.20 5.14 -6.93
C GLY A 219 -15.85 4.62 -8.21
N GLN A 220 -15.06 4.49 -9.28
CA GLN A 220 -15.42 3.87 -10.55
C GLN A 220 -14.24 3.05 -11.08
N ALA A 221 -14.45 2.32 -12.18
CA ALA A 221 -13.38 1.66 -12.91
C ALA A 221 -12.24 2.65 -13.21
N TYR A 222 -11.00 2.25 -12.95
CA TYR A 222 -9.84 3.11 -13.12
C TYR A 222 -9.51 3.25 -14.60
N ALA A 223 -9.71 4.45 -15.16
CA ALA A 223 -9.26 4.79 -16.49
C ALA A 223 -7.88 5.44 -16.37
N ALA A 224 -6.82 4.73 -16.76
CA ALA A 224 -5.50 5.35 -16.83
C ALA A 224 -5.53 6.41 -17.94
N GLY A 225 -5.41 7.70 -17.58
CA GLY A 225 -5.10 8.75 -18.56
C GLY A 225 -6.12 9.85 -18.83
N THR A 226 -6.80 10.41 -17.83
CA THR A 226 -7.37 11.77 -17.99
C THR A 226 -7.06 12.65 -16.79
N SER A 227 -5.85 13.23 -16.77
CA SER A 227 -5.46 14.59 -16.30
C SER A 227 -4.07 14.59 -15.69
#